data_AF-A0A7S3APU6-F1
#
_entry.id   AF-A0A7S3APU6-F1
#
_cell.length_a   1.000
_cell.length_b   1.000
_cell.length_c   1.000
_cell.angle_alpha   90.00
_cell.angle_beta   90.00
_cell.angle_gamma   90.00
#
_symmetry.space_group_name_H-M   'P 1'
#
loop_
_entity.id
_entity.type
_entity.pdbx_description
1 polymer ?
#
loop_
_entity_poly.entity_id
_entity_poly.type
_entity_poly.pdbx_seq_one_letter_code
_entity_poly.pdbx_strand_id
1 'polypeptide(L)'
;MERRLDAVVYRAKFVPTVFAARQFVNHKHVRVNGQIVNIPSYRVKEGDIIEVRDRSKQMAAILEATQLPERDVPDYLEVDNSKLTAKFVRTPALGDVPYPVMMEPNLVVEFYAKN
;
A
#
# COMPACT_ATOMS: atom_id res chain seq x y z
N MET A 1 -11.23 0.50 0.23
CA MET A 1 -10.20 0.93 1.21
C MET A 1 -8.78 0.70 0.68
N GLU A 2 -8.53 -0.37 -0.08
CA GLU A 2 -7.22 -0.73 -0.66
C GLU A 2 -6.60 0.27 -1.64
N ARG A 3 -7.36 1.24 -2.16
CA ARG A 3 -6.84 2.30 -3.04
C ARG A 3 -6.13 3.44 -2.29
N ARG A 4 -6.06 3.39 -0.96
CA ARG A 4 -5.36 4.42 -0.19
C ARG A 4 -3.85 4.25 -0.34
N LEU A 5 -3.12 5.36 -0.41
CA LEU A 5 -1.67 5.34 -0.57
C LEU A 5 -0.97 4.59 0.58
N ASP A 6 -1.43 4.76 1.83
CA ASP A 6 -0.89 3.99 2.96
C ASP A 6 -1.10 2.48 2.82
N ALA A 7 -2.27 2.05 2.34
CA ALA A 7 -2.54 0.65 2.04
C ALA A 7 -1.62 0.13 0.92
N VAL A 8 -1.48 0.87 -0.19
CA VAL A 8 -0.62 0.48 -1.32
C VAL A 8 0.84 0.36 -0.89
N VAL A 9 1.37 1.34 -0.13
CA VAL A 9 2.75 1.31 0.40
C VAL A 9 2.98 0.11 1.31
N TYR A 10 2.00 -0.22 2.15
CA TYR A 10 2.07 -1.40 3.02
C TYR A 10 2.01 -2.72 2.24
N ARG A 11 1.14 -2.83 1.23
CA ARG A 11 1.00 -4.03 0.38
C ARG A 11 2.19 -4.22 -0.56
N ALA A 12 2.86 -3.13 -0.94
CA ALA A 12 4.10 -3.14 -1.72
C ALA A 12 5.36 -3.49 -0.90
N LYS A 13 5.23 -3.79 0.40
CA LYS A 13 6.34 -4.15 1.30
C LYS A 13 7.44 -3.10 1.49
N PHE A 14 7.16 -1.83 1.23
CA PHE A 14 8.15 -0.78 1.52
C PHE A 14 8.32 -0.51 3.02
N VAL A 15 7.39 -1.00 3.84
CA VAL A 15 7.33 -0.81 5.29
C VAL A 15 6.73 -2.03 5.98
N PRO A 16 7.08 -2.29 7.26
CA PRO A 16 6.70 -3.53 7.94
C PRO A 16 5.22 -3.53 8.40
N THR A 17 4.64 -2.37 8.74
CA THR A 17 3.29 -2.26 9.33
C THR A 17 2.44 -1.20 8.64
N VAL A 18 1.11 -1.30 8.77
CA VAL A 18 0.16 -0.30 8.25
C VAL A 18 0.38 1.06 8.92
N PHE A 19 0.70 1.07 10.21
CA PHE A 19 1.01 2.30 10.96
C PHE A 19 2.29 2.96 10.44
N ALA A 20 3.34 2.17 10.19
CA ALA A 20 4.57 2.65 9.59
C ALA A 20 4.31 3.24 8.19
N ALA A 21 3.43 2.64 7.38
CA ALA A 21 3.06 3.18 6.08
C ALA A 21 2.47 4.59 6.16
N ARG A 22 1.58 4.82 7.13
CA ARG A 22 0.99 6.15 7.35
C ARG A 22 2.04 7.19 7.73
N GLN A 23 2.95 6.83 8.64
CA GLN A 23 4.06 7.71 9.04
C GLN A 23 4.99 7.99 7.85
N PHE A 24 5.32 6.95 7.08
CA PHE A 24 6.21 7.03 5.93
C PHE A 24 5.68 7.98 4.86
N VAL A 25 4.38 7.90 4.55
CA VAL A 25 3.70 8.84 3.66
C VAL A 25 3.70 10.26 4.26
N ASN A 26 3.27 10.44 5.51
CA ASN A 26 3.22 11.75 6.17
C ASN A 26 4.58 12.47 6.14
N HIS A 27 5.67 11.72 6.28
CA HIS A 27 7.04 12.23 6.30
C HIS A 27 7.65 12.47 4.91
N LYS A 28 6.84 12.46 3.84
CA LYS A 28 7.27 12.80 2.46
C LYS A 28 8.32 11.83 1.88
N HIS A 29 8.25 10.55 2.24
CA HIS A 29 9.13 9.51 1.71
C HIS A 29 8.60 8.84 0.43
N VAL A 30 7.38 9.17 0.00
CA VAL A 30 6.72 8.56 -1.15
C VAL A 30 6.50 9.59 -2.26
N ARG A 31 6.69 9.17 -3.50
CA ARG A 31 6.22 9.89 -4.67
C ARG A 31 5.18 9.05 -5.43
N VAL A 32 4.24 9.73 -6.06
CA VAL A 32 3.29 9.15 -7.02
C VAL A 32 3.50 9.89 -8.34
N ASN A 33 3.82 9.15 -9.40
CA ASN A 33 4.12 9.70 -10.73
C ASN A 33 5.16 10.84 -10.69
N GLY A 34 6.24 10.64 -9.91
CA GLY A 34 7.34 11.61 -9.75
C GLY A 34 7.08 12.76 -8.77
N GLN A 35 5.85 12.94 -8.29
CA GLN A 35 5.49 14.02 -7.36
C GLN A 35 5.41 13.53 -5.91
N ILE A 36 5.93 14.30 -4.96
CA ILE A 36 5.85 13.95 -3.53
C ILE A 36 4.39 14.01 -3.08
N VAL A 37 3.89 12.91 -2.52
CA VAL A 37 2.55 12.83 -1.94
C VAL A 37 2.66 12.43 -0.47
N ASN A 38 2.12 13.26 0.42
CA ASN A 38 2.20 13.08 1.87
C ASN A 38 0.84 12.92 2.55
N ILE A 39 -0.19 12.54 1.78
CA ILE A 39 -1.55 12.31 2.25
C ILE A 39 -1.80 10.79 2.24
N PRO A 40 -1.83 10.12 3.41
CA PRO A 40 -2.04 8.66 3.49
C PRO A 40 -3.35 8.18 2.84
N SER A 41 -4.39 9.00 2.95
CA SER A 41 -5.71 8.75 2.36
C SER A 41 -5.81 9.08 0.87
N TYR A 42 -4.72 9.49 0.22
CA TYR A 42 -4.68 9.72 -1.23
C TYR A 42 -5.19 8.48 -1.97
N ARG A 43 -6.11 8.67 -2.92
CA ARG A 43 -6.69 7.58 -3.70
C ARG A 43 -5.86 7.36 -4.97
N VAL A 44 -5.12 6.26 -4.96
CA VAL A 44 -4.35 5.76 -6.09
C VAL A 44 -5.30 5.34 -7.23
N LYS A 45 -4.87 5.58 -8.47
CA LYS A 45 -5.54 5.20 -9.70
C LYS A 45 -4.77 4.09 -10.41
N GLU A 46 -5.48 3.36 -11.25
CA GLU A 46 -4.88 2.35 -12.12
C GLU A 46 -3.84 3.00 -13.03
N GLY A 47 -2.69 2.36 -13.15
CA GLY A 47 -1.52 2.86 -13.86
C GLY A 47 -0.61 3.78 -13.05
N ASP A 48 -1.01 4.24 -11.86
CA ASP A 48 -0.14 5.08 -11.03
C ASP A 48 1.14 4.33 -10.64
N ILE A 49 2.26 5.05 -10.67
CA ILE A 49 3.58 4.58 -10.25
C ILE A 49 3.89 5.19 -8.89
N ILE A 50 4.05 4.35 -7.89
CA ILE A 50 4.40 4.69 -6.51
C ILE A 50 5.86 4.35 -6.31
N GLU A 51 6.66 5.31 -5.86
CA GLU A 51 8.10 5.11 -5.66
C GLU A 51 8.55 5.65 -4.30
N VAL A 52 9.52 4.97 -3.70
CA VAL A 52 10.24 5.50 -2.53
C VAL A 52 11.18 6.60 -3.01
N ARG A 53 11.15 7.74 -2.34
CA ARG A 53 12.06 8.86 -2.61
C ARG A 53 13.51 8.41 -2.46
N ASP A 54 14.38 8.82 -3.38
CA ASP A 54 15.77 8.33 -3.45
C ASP A 54 16.56 8.46 -2.14
N ARG A 55 16.41 9.60 -1.46
CA ARG A 55 17.06 9.85 -0.15
C ARG A 55 16.58 8.93 0.97
N SER A 56 15.47 8.24 0.78
CA SER A 56 14.83 7.37 1.76
C SER A 56 15.07 5.89 1.49
N LYS A 57 15.57 5.52 0.30
CA LYS A 57 15.82 4.11 -0.09
C LYS A 57 16.81 3.37 0.81
N GLN A 58 17.72 4.09 1.48
CA GLN A 58 18.72 3.51 2.39
C GLN A 58 18.26 3.44 3.86
N MET A 59 17.00 3.77 4.16
CA MET A 59 16.49 3.66 5.53
C MET A 59 16.45 2.18 5.96
N ALA A 60 17.02 1.88 7.12
CA ALA A 60 17.07 0.53 7.69
C ALA A 60 15.70 -0.15 7.71
N ALA A 61 14.65 0.58 8.09
CA ALA A 61 13.27 0.09 8.12
C ALA A 61 12.75 -0.44 6.76
N ILE A 62 13.23 0.10 5.64
CA ILE A 62 12.84 -0.36 4.29
C ILE A 62 13.62 -1.63 3.93
N LEU A 63 14.92 -1.66 4.26
CA LEU A 63 15.77 -2.83 4.02
C LEU A 63 15.27 -4.04 4.82
N GLU A 64 14.88 -3.83 6.07
CA GLU A 64 14.27 -4.87 6.90
C GLU A 64 12.92 -5.32 6.31
N ALA A 65 12.05 -4.37 5.92
CA ALA A 65 10.72 -4.71 5.38
C ALA A 65 10.77 -5.53 4.09
N THR A 66 11.71 -5.22 3.20
CA THR A 66 11.89 -5.94 1.92
C THR A 66 12.43 -7.36 2.10
N GLN A 67 13.10 -7.65 3.22
CA GLN A 67 13.65 -8.97 3.53
C GLN A 67 12.64 -9.91 4.22
N LEU A 68 11.50 -9.40 4.69
CA LEU A 68 10.50 -10.22 5.38
C LEU A 68 9.78 -11.18 4.40
N PRO A 69 9.89 -12.51 4.60
CA PRO A 69 9.31 -13.50 3.68
C PRO A 69 7.79 -13.69 3.86
N GLU A 70 7.22 -13.30 5.01
CA GLU A 70 5.86 -13.67 5.43
C GLU A 70 4.71 -12.99 4.68
N ARG A 71 4.97 -12.13 3.70
CA ARG A 71 3.91 -11.33 3.07
C ARG A 71 3.96 -11.57 1.57
N ASP A 72 2.83 -11.79 0.91
CA ASP A 72 2.79 -11.79 -0.55
C ASP A 72 2.38 -10.43 -1.08
N VAL A 73 2.94 -10.05 -2.23
CA VAL A 73 2.49 -8.88 -2.97
C VAL A 73 1.24 -9.29 -3.74
N PRO A 74 0.08 -8.66 -3.52
CA PRO A 74 -1.15 -9.01 -4.24
C PRO A 74 -1.04 -8.71 -5.74
N ASP A 75 -1.75 -9.48 -6.56
CA ASP A 75 -1.71 -9.42 -8.04
C ASP A 75 -2.14 -8.07 -8.65
N TYR A 76 -2.79 -7.21 -7.85
CA TYR A 76 -3.15 -5.86 -8.28
C TYR A 76 -2.00 -4.84 -8.15
N LEU A 77 -0.82 -5.29 -7.68
CA LEU A 77 0.41 -4.53 -7.59
C LEU A 77 1.55 -5.24 -8.33
N GLU A 78 2.25 -4.49 -9.17
CA GLU A 78 3.52 -4.92 -9.75
C GLU A 78 4.64 -4.21 -8.99
N VAL A 79 5.51 -4.94 -8.28
CA VAL A 79 6.51 -4.35 -7.38
C VAL A 79 7.93 -4.74 -7.82
N ASP A 80 8.76 -3.72 -8.01
CA ASP A 80 10.21 -3.83 -8.18
C ASP A 80 10.88 -3.45 -6.86
N ASN A 81 11.26 -4.46 -6.07
CA ASN A 81 11.93 -4.26 -4.78
C ASN A 81 13.33 -3.68 -4.92
N SER A 82 14.01 -3.89 -6.06
CA SER A 82 15.35 -3.34 -6.30
C SER A 82 15.30 -1.83 -6.50
N LYS A 83 14.28 -1.34 -7.22
CA LYS A 83 14.06 0.10 -7.43
C LYS A 83 13.21 0.76 -6.35
N LEU A 84 12.56 -0.04 -5.50
CA LEU A 84 11.54 0.40 -4.54
C LEU A 84 10.42 1.17 -5.24
N THR A 85 9.90 0.55 -6.31
CA THR A 85 8.84 1.09 -7.16
C THR A 85 7.71 0.07 -7.24
N ALA A 86 6.47 0.55 -7.21
CA ALA A 86 5.26 -0.24 -7.34
C ALA A 86 4.32 0.42 -8.34
N LYS A 87 3.70 -0.38 -9.22
CA LYS A 87 2.65 0.08 -10.13
C LYS A 87 1.31 -0.47 -9.67
N PHE A 88 0.32 0.39 -9.55
CA PHE A 88 -1.05 -0.01 -9.24
C PHE A 88 -1.74 -0.50 -10.51
N VAL A 89 -1.78 -1.82 -10.72
CA VAL A 89 -2.18 -2.42 -12.00
C VAL A 89 -3.69 -2.29 -12.22
N ARG A 90 -4.48 -2.62 -11.20
CA ARG A 90 -5.95 -2.63 -11.27
C ARG A 90 -6.57 -2.36 -9.91
N THR A 91 -7.83 -1.95 -9.89
CA THR A 91 -8.61 -1.92 -8.65
C THR A 91 -8.93 -3.35 -8.20
N PRO A 92 -8.61 -3.75 -6.95
CA PRO A 92 -8.92 -5.09 -6.46
C PRO A 92 -10.42 -5.30 -6.29
N ALA A 93 -10.90 -6.48 -6.64
CA ALA A 93 -12.18 -7.00 -6.22
C ALA A 93 -12.10 -7.47 -4.76
N LEU A 94 -13.25 -7.71 -4.14
CA LEU A 94 -13.34 -8.11 -2.72
C LEU A 94 -12.53 -9.37 -2.41
N GLY A 95 -12.50 -10.35 -3.32
CA GLY A 95 -11.76 -11.60 -3.14
C GLY A 95 -10.24 -11.49 -3.34
N ASP A 96 -9.74 -10.39 -3.91
CA ASP A 96 -8.31 -10.19 -4.16
C ASP A 96 -7.56 -9.70 -2.91
N VAL A 97 -8.28 -9.29 -1.86
CA VAL A 97 -7.68 -8.70 -0.67
C VAL A 97 -7.36 -9.81 0.32
N PRO A 98 -6.07 -10.06 0.63
CA PRO A 98 -5.72 -11.10 1.58
C PRO A 98 -6.05 -10.60 2.98
N TYR A 99 -7.22 -11.02 3.46
CA TYR A 99 -7.64 -10.92 4.85
C TYR A 99 -7.34 -12.25 5.56
N PRO A 100 -6.94 -12.21 6.84
CA PRO A 100 -6.68 -13.44 7.61
C PRO A 100 -7.96 -14.25 7.89
N VAL A 101 -9.13 -13.67 7.62
CA VAL A 101 -10.45 -14.28 7.76
C VAL A 101 -11.28 -13.98 6.52
N MET A 102 -12.22 -14.85 6.16
CA MET A 102 -13.18 -14.52 5.11
C MET A 102 -14.01 -13.31 5.54
N MET A 103 -13.92 -12.24 4.76
CA MET A 103 -14.67 -11.03 5.01
C MET A 103 -16.12 -11.24 4.57
N GLU A 104 -17.09 -10.84 5.40
CA GLU A 104 -18.52 -10.85 5.09
C GLU A 104 -19.02 -9.41 4.93
N PRO A 105 -18.99 -8.82 3.73
CA PRO A 105 -19.34 -7.41 3.54
C PRO A 105 -20.79 -7.10 3.89
N ASN A 106 -21.69 -8.08 3.75
CA ASN A 106 -23.12 -7.93 4.03
C ASN A 106 -23.38 -7.52 5.48
N LEU A 107 -22.67 -8.11 6.45
CA LEU A 107 -22.80 -7.75 7.87
C LEU A 107 -22.42 -6.28 8.13
N VAL A 108 -21.44 -5.76 7.39
CA VAL A 108 -21.04 -4.35 7.48
C VAL A 108 -22.12 -3.45 6.88
N VAL A 109 -22.67 -3.81 5.72
CA VAL A 109 -23.75 -3.05 5.07
C VAL A 109 -25.00 -3.00 5.95
N GLU A 110 -25.40 -4.14 6.52
CA GLU A 110 -26.54 -4.23 7.44
C GLU A 110 -26.36 -3.37 8.69
N PHE A 111 -25.15 -3.30 9.24
CA PHE A 111 -24.85 -2.44 10.39
C PHE A 111 -25.00 -0.95 10.05
N TYR A 112 -24.52 -0.50 8.89
CA TYR A 112 -24.65 0.89 8.46
C TYR A 112 -26.06 1.26 7.98
N ALA A 113 -26.84 0.30 7.47
CA ALA A 113 -28.23 0.54 7.04
C ALA A 113 -29.23 0.71 8.19
N LYS A 114 -28.83 0.44 9.43
CA LYS A 114 -29.62 0.69 10.65
C LYS A 114 -29.49 2.13 11.17
N ASN A 115 -28.59 2.93 10.60
CA ASN A 115 -28.42 4.36 10.88
C ASN A 115 -28.85 5.20 9.68
#